data_AF-A0AAV4GVY3-F1
#
_entry.id   AF-A0AAV4GVY3-F1
#
_cell.length_a   1.000
_cell.length_b   1.000
_cell.length_c   1.000
_cell.angle_alpha   90.00
_cell.angle_beta   90.00
_cell.angle_gamma   90.00
#
_symmetry.space_group_name_H-M   'P 1'
#
loop_
_entity.id
_entity.type
_entity.pdbx_description
1 polymer ?
#
loop_
_entity_poly.entity_id
_entity_poly.type
_entity_poly.pdbx_seq_one_letter_code
_entity_poly.pdbx_strand_id
1 'polypeptide(L)'
;MHRGDTALDSTSSRGPSYSTSGFSGKRKRRDVFDEREAALEESSVAGNRLERSVHDSSLPSKLRLRIRRSMIRRRERAAGYQVAKEIAKWDGRNLTVTGIVWPGEASKPPTGKPAKYTLRVVTWKEDPQVKYTPLRETTDPNESPCDANSLPCQIYERNATNHRISNETVDACCTGLCIDLLKKLGEMLHFDVNLTEVDEGAYGSPLNVSYNDKVKTTHAIDYAMVETTNDILEENT
;
A
#
# COMPACT_ATOMS: atom_id res chain seq x y z
N MET A 1 16.19 -11.11 59.19
CA MET A 1 17.55 -10.52 59.15
C MET A 1 17.96 -10.53 57.68
N HIS A 2 18.20 -9.48 56.90
CA HIS A 2 18.25 -8.01 56.97
C HIS A 2 17.75 -7.54 55.57
N ARG A 3 16.78 -6.62 55.42
CA ARG A 3 16.88 -5.15 55.28
C ARG A 3 18.08 -4.61 54.49
N GLY A 4 17.79 -3.75 53.51
CA GLY A 4 18.75 -2.87 52.85
C GLY A 4 18.11 -2.02 51.74
N ASP A 5 17.39 -0.97 52.14
CA ASP A 5 16.89 0.14 51.30
C ASP A 5 18.00 1.14 50.94
N THR A 6 17.86 1.87 49.81
CA THR A 6 18.13 3.33 49.61
C THR A 6 17.90 3.72 48.13
N ALA A 7 16.88 4.51 47.78
CA ALA A 7 16.77 5.99 47.76
C ALA A 7 17.55 6.66 46.60
N LEU A 8 16.85 7.10 45.53
CA LEU A 8 16.48 8.48 45.15
C LEU A 8 17.63 9.31 44.53
N ASP A 9 17.47 9.78 43.29
CA ASP A 9 17.53 11.22 43.00
C ASP A 9 16.91 11.61 41.64
N SER A 10 16.42 12.84 41.58
CA SER A 10 15.61 13.45 40.53
C SER A 10 16.24 14.77 40.06
N THR A 11 16.52 14.92 38.75
CA THR A 11 16.79 16.22 38.08
C THR A 11 16.44 16.07 36.59
N SER A 12 15.37 16.67 36.06
CA SER A 12 15.21 18.05 35.55
C SER A 12 16.04 18.42 34.30
N SER A 13 15.30 18.51 33.18
CA SER A 13 15.37 19.55 32.14
C SER A 13 16.58 19.65 31.20
N ARG A 14 16.34 19.42 29.90
CA ARG A 14 16.46 20.39 28.78
C ARG A 14 16.70 19.65 27.45
N GLY A 15 15.71 19.70 26.55
CA GLY A 15 15.93 19.40 25.13
C GLY A 15 16.79 20.48 24.47
N PRO A 16 17.56 20.13 23.43
CA PRO A 16 17.35 20.83 22.15
C PRO A 16 17.58 19.92 20.92
N SER A 17 16.67 19.99 19.94
CA SER A 17 16.81 20.72 18.66
C SER A 17 17.26 19.81 17.52
N TYR A 18 16.31 19.50 16.64
CA TYR A 18 16.52 18.83 15.37
C TYR A 18 17.27 19.75 14.40
N SER A 19 18.25 19.21 13.68
CA SER A 19 18.76 19.78 12.45
C SER A 19 18.72 18.69 11.38
N THR A 20 17.80 18.85 10.43
CA THR A 20 17.67 18.00 9.25
C THR A 20 18.53 18.57 8.13
N SER A 21 19.53 17.81 7.68
CA SER A 21 20.10 17.96 6.35
C SER A 21 20.17 16.58 5.69
N GLY A 22 19.35 16.39 4.66
CA GLY A 22 19.35 15.20 3.83
C GLY A 22 20.28 15.34 2.63
N PHE A 23 20.73 14.20 2.10
CA PHE A 23 21.20 13.98 0.73
C PHE A 23 21.06 12.46 0.48
N SER A 24 20.07 12.01 -0.30
CA SER A 24 20.04 11.85 -1.77
C SER A 24 20.56 10.48 -2.25
N GLY A 25 19.81 9.83 -3.14
CA GLY A 25 20.24 8.60 -3.82
C GLY A 25 19.10 7.76 -4.37
N LYS A 26 18.45 8.20 -5.45
CA LYS A 26 17.40 7.47 -6.19
C LYS A 26 17.99 6.55 -7.28
N ARG A 27 17.48 5.33 -7.43
CA ARG A 27 17.40 4.56 -8.70
C ARG A 27 16.09 3.75 -8.68
N LYS A 28 15.04 4.14 -9.42
CA LYS A 28 14.73 4.01 -10.87
C LYS A 28 13.96 2.70 -11.17
N ARG A 29 12.62 2.78 -11.08
CA ARG A 29 11.67 1.83 -11.67
C ARG A 29 10.89 2.60 -12.76
N ARG A 30 11.00 2.10 -13.97
CA ARG A 30 10.37 2.46 -15.25
C ARG A 30 9.81 1.11 -15.73
N ASP A 31 8.56 0.93 -16.18
CA ASP A 31 7.88 1.57 -17.29
C ASP A 31 6.38 1.24 -17.17
N VAL A 32 5.52 2.23 -16.87
CA VAL A 32 4.05 2.34 -17.09
C VAL A 32 3.66 3.80 -16.78
N PHE A 33 4.40 4.46 -15.89
CA PHE A 33 4.27 5.89 -15.55
C PHE A 33 4.82 6.84 -16.63
N ASP A 34 5.70 6.35 -17.52
CA ASP A 34 6.42 7.18 -18.50
C ASP A 34 5.52 7.68 -19.65
N GLU A 35 4.43 6.97 -20.00
CA GLU A 35 3.46 7.47 -21.01
C GLU A 35 2.60 8.61 -20.48
N ARG A 36 2.26 8.60 -19.18
CA ARG A 36 1.52 9.70 -18.53
C ARG A 36 2.41 10.93 -18.32
N GLU A 37 3.67 10.75 -17.97
CA GLU A 37 4.65 11.84 -17.85
C GLU A 37 5.00 12.44 -19.22
N ALA A 38 5.15 11.63 -20.27
CA ALA A 38 5.35 12.13 -21.63
C ALA A 38 4.14 12.96 -22.13
N ALA A 39 2.91 12.51 -21.85
CA ALA A 39 1.70 13.27 -22.18
C ALA A 39 1.58 14.58 -21.37
N LEU A 40 2.03 14.58 -20.10
CA LEU A 40 2.09 15.79 -19.27
C LEU A 40 3.18 16.76 -19.74
N GLU A 41 4.35 16.29 -20.16
CA GLU A 41 5.42 17.11 -20.74
C GLU A 41 5.03 17.71 -22.10
N GLU A 42 4.41 16.96 -23.00
CA GLU A 42 3.91 17.50 -24.27
C GLU A 42 2.78 18.52 -24.05
N SER A 43 1.88 18.28 -23.09
CA SER A 43 0.84 19.24 -22.71
C SER A 43 1.41 20.52 -22.07
N SER A 44 2.53 20.39 -21.33
CA SER A 44 3.32 21.48 -20.75
C SER A 44 3.98 22.34 -21.83
N VAL A 45 4.66 21.73 -22.81
CA VAL A 45 5.34 22.46 -23.90
C VAL A 45 4.33 23.15 -24.82
N ALA A 46 3.22 22.47 -25.17
CA ALA A 46 2.13 23.06 -25.94
C ALA A 46 1.39 24.17 -25.17
N GLY A 47 1.19 23.99 -23.86
CA GLY A 47 0.63 25.00 -22.96
C GLY A 47 1.52 26.24 -22.86
N ASN A 48 2.83 26.06 -22.71
CA ASN A 48 3.81 27.14 -22.65
C ASN A 48 3.92 27.95 -23.97
N ARG A 49 3.66 27.30 -25.11
CA ARG A 49 3.61 27.96 -26.43
C ARG A 49 2.34 28.79 -26.60
N LEU A 50 1.19 28.25 -26.19
CA LEU A 50 -0.10 28.93 -26.28
C LEU A 50 -0.25 30.07 -25.25
N GLU A 51 0.32 29.93 -24.05
CA GLU A 51 0.36 31.01 -23.04
C GLU A 51 1.17 32.22 -23.53
N ARG A 52 2.31 31.99 -24.20
CA ARG A 52 3.06 33.06 -24.87
C ARG A 52 2.21 33.78 -25.93
N SER A 53 1.39 33.05 -26.69
CA SER A 53 0.50 33.64 -27.71
C SER A 53 -0.67 34.47 -27.14
N VAL A 54 -1.03 34.32 -25.86
CA VAL A 54 -2.06 35.18 -25.23
C VAL A 54 -1.50 36.57 -24.86
N HIS A 55 -0.20 36.66 -24.63
CA HIS A 55 0.50 37.90 -24.26
C HIS A 55 1.20 38.60 -25.44
N ASP A 56 1.20 38.00 -26.62
CA ASP A 56 1.81 38.56 -27.83
C ASP A 56 1.06 39.81 -28.31
N SER A 57 1.68 40.98 -28.10
CA SER A 57 1.14 42.31 -28.44
C SER A 57 0.93 42.54 -29.94
N SER A 58 1.43 41.67 -30.82
CA SER A 58 1.24 41.75 -32.27
C SER A 58 -0.10 41.18 -32.76
N LEU A 59 -0.78 40.34 -31.96
CA LEU A 59 -2.01 39.66 -32.39
C LEU A 59 -3.28 40.52 -32.17
N PRO A 60 -4.32 40.43 -33.01
CA PRO A 60 -5.59 41.12 -32.76
C PRO A 60 -6.25 40.69 -31.44
N SER A 61 -6.84 41.64 -30.72
CA SER A 61 -7.47 41.43 -29.41
C SER A 61 -8.53 40.31 -29.41
N LYS A 62 -9.34 40.22 -30.47
CA LYS A 62 -10.34 39.14 -30.64
C LYS A 62 -9.71 37.75 -30.74
N LEU A 63 -8.52 37.63 -31.35
CA LEU A 63 -7.83 36.35 -31.52
C LEU A 63 -7.17 35.90 -30.21
N ARG A 64 -6.56 36.82 -29.46
CA ARG A 64 -6.03 36.53 -28.11
C ARG A 64 -7.11 36.06 -27.15
N LEU A 65 -8.29 36.68 -27.20
CA LEU A 65 -9.45 36.26 -26.40
C LEU A 65 -9.93 34.84 -26.76
N ARG A 66 -9.95 34.49 -28.06
CA ARG A 66 -10.28 33.13 -28.51
C ARG A 66 -9.26 32.10 -28.03
N ILE A 67 -7.96 32.39 -28.17
CA ILE A 67 -6.88 31.51 -27.70
C ILE A 67 -6.97 31.32 -26.18
N ARG A 68 -7.16 32.40 -25.41
CA ARG A 68 -7.34 32.35 -23.96
C ARG A 68 -8.54 31.51 -23.53
N ARG A 69 -9.71 31.70 -24.18
CA ARG A 69 -10.91 30.87 -23.94
C ARG A 69 -10.69 29.39 -24.29
N SER A 70 -9.94 29.11 -25.34
CA SER A 70 -9.62 27.73 -25.74
C SER A 70 -8.71 27.03 -24.73
N MET A 71 -7.75 27.74 -24.14
CA MET A 71 -6.87 27.20 -23.11
C MET A 71 -7.61 26.96 -21.79
N ILE A 72 -8.50 27.87 -21.39
CA ILE A 72 -9.36 27.69 -20.21
C ILE A 72 -10.20 26.41 -20.36
N ARG A 73 -10.89 26.24 -21.49
CA ARG A 73 -11.68 25.03 -21.77
C ARG A 73 -10.87 23.73 -21.84
N ARG A 74 -9.62 23.80 -22.30
CA ARG A 74 -8.72 22.63 -22.33
C ARG A 74 -8.23 22.27 -20.93
N ARG A 75 -7.89 23.27 -20.10
CA ARG A 75 -7.56 23.06 -18.68
C ARG A 75 -8.74 22.48 -17.90
N GLU A 76 -9.96 22.98 -18.15
CA GLU A 76 -11.20 22.45 -17.56
C GLU A 76 -11.51 20.99 -17.93
N ARG A 77 -11.07 20.53 -19.12
CA ARG A 77 -11.23 19.12 -19.55
C ARG A 77 -10.10 18.21 -19.09
N ALA A 78 -8.88 18.71 -19.00
CA ALA A 78 -7.70 17.93 -18.64
C ALA A 78 -7.57 17.71 -17.12
N ALA A 79 -7.98 18.70 -16.32
CA ALA A 79 -8.18 18.53 -14.89
C ALA A 79 -9.67 18.32 -14.67
N GLY A 80 -10.11 17.06 -14.50
CA GLY A 80 -11.50 16.76 -14.12
C GLY A 80 -11.94 17.72 -13.01
N TYR A 81 -12.77 18.69 -13.37
CA TYR A 81 -12.96 19.90 -12.59
C TYR A 81 -13.73 19.54 -11.32
N GLN A 82 -13.02 19.40 -10.19
CA GLN A 82 -13.65 19.23 -8.89
C GLN A 82 -14.24 20.58 -8.47
N VAL A 83 -15.54 20.76 -8.72
CA VAL A 83 -16.29 21.88 -8.17
C VAL A 83 -16.54 21.59 -6.71
N ALA A 84 -15.86 22.31 -5.82
CA ALA A 84 -16.23 22.31 -4.41
C ALA A 84 -17.65 22.88 -4.29
N LYS A 85 -18.59 22.02 -3.89
CA LYS A 85 -19.98 22.39 -3.63
C LYS A 85 -20.21 22.35 -2.13
N GLU A 86 -20.79 23.41 -1.57
CA GLU A 86 -21.21 23.41 -0.17
C GLU A 86 -22.36 22.41 0.01
N ILE A 87 -22.09 21.34 0.77
CA ILE A 87 -23.04 20.23 1.03
C ILE A 87 -23.69 20.32 2.41
N ALA A 88 -23.10 21.08 3.33
CA ALA A 88 -23.62 21.25 4.67
C ALA A 88 -23.09 22.54 5.34
N LYS A 89 -23.91 23.08 6.25
CA LYS A 89 -23.56 24.21 7.10
C LYS A 89 -23.69 23.81 8.56
N TRP A 90 -22.66 24.09 9.36
CA TRP A 90 -22.63 23.86 10.79
C TRP A 90 -22.71 25.20 11.52
N ASP A 91 -23.69 25.37 12.41
CA ASP A 91 -23.92 26.63 13.16
C ASP A 91 -23.37 26.58 14.60
N GLY A 92 -22.68 25.50 14.98
CA GLY A 92 -22.20 25.25 16.33
C GLY A 92 -23.06 24.30 17.15
N ARG A 93 -24.32 24.02 16.73
CA ARG A 93 -25.22 23.07 17.40
C ARG A 93 -25.95 22.14 16.42
N ASN A 94 -26.31 22.65 15.26
CA ASN A 94 -27.07 21.97 14.23
C ASN A 94 -26.26 21.89 12.94
N LEU A 95 -26.40 20.74 12.27
CA LEU A 95 -25.89 20.49 10.93
C LEU A 95 -27.06 20.54 9.95
N THR A 96 -27.06 21.51 9.02
CA THR A 96 -28.04 21.56 7.92
C THR A 96 -27.38 21.08 6.64
N VAL A 97 -27.82 19.94 6.11
CA VAL A 97 -27.25 19.27 4.92
C VAL A 97 -28.13 19.53 3.69
N THR A 98 -27.56 19.98 2.58
CA THR A 98 -28.27 20.35 1.33
C THR A 98 -28.26 19.24 0.25
N GLY A 99 -27.86 18.03 0.64
CA GLY A 99 -27.85 16.82 -0.19
C GLY A 99 -26.43 16.39 -0.54
N ILE A 100 -26.05 15.20 -0.09
CA ILE A 100 -24.76 14.56 -0.37
C ILE A 100 -24.97 13.57 -1.52
N VAL A 101 -24.08 13.61 -2.51
CA VAL A 101 -24.04 12.64 -3.61
C VAL A 101 -22.75 11.86 -3.47
N TRP A 102 -22.87 10.55 -3.37
CA TRP A 102 -21.75 9.62 -3.26
C TRP A 102 -21.25 9.23 -4.67
N PRO A 103 -20.05 8.63 -4.79
CA PRO A 103 -19.58 8.07 -6.05
C PRO A 103 -20.66 7.21 -6.73
N GLY A 104 -20.75 7.28 -8.06
CA GLY A 104 -21.82 6.62 -8.82
C GLY A 104 -23.19 7.32 -8.78
N GLU A 105 -23.23 8.61 -8.42
CA GLU A 105 -24.47 9.41 -8.28
C GLU A 105 -25.45 8.85 -7.22
N ALA A 106 -24.95 8.08 -6.26
CA ALA A 106 -25.76 7.46 -5.23
C ALA A 106 -26.17 8.46 -4.14
N SER A 107 -27.41 8.34 -3.65
CA SER A 107 -27.95 9.17 -2.57
C SER A 107 -27.64 8.64 -1.16
N LYS A 108 -27.30 7.35 -1.06
CA LYS A 108 -26.93 6.70 0.21
C LYS A 108 -25.42 6.50 0.28
N PRO A 109 -24.81 6.65 1.47
CA PRO A 109 -23.39 6.36 1.64
C PRO A 109 -23.10 4.91 1.30
N PRO A 110 -21.93 4.62 0.69
CA PRO A 110 -21.46 3.25 0.63
C PRO A 110 -21.31 2.73 2.05
N THR A 111 -21.59 1.43 2.25
CA THR A 111 -21.62 0.76 3.56
C THR A 111 -20.29 0.85 4.32
N GLY A 112 -19.20 1.26 3.64
CA GLY A 112 -17.89 1.58 4.23
C GLY A 112 -17.16 0.37 4.80
N LYS A 113 -17.72 -0.84 4.62
CA LYS A 113 -17.16 -2.11 5.06
C LYS A 113 -17.16 -3.05 3.86
N PRO A 114 -16.04 -3.71 3.57
CA PRO A 114 -16.01 -4.72 2.52
C PRO A 114 -16.89 -5.91 2.92
N ALA A 115 -17.49 -6.57 1.94
CA ALA A 115 -18.29 -7.78 2.16
C ALA A 115 -17.43 -8.96 2.66
N LYS A 116 -16.14 -8.97 2.30
CA LYS A 116 -15.16 -9.98 2.70
C LYS A 116 -13.79 -9.33 2.90
N TYR A 117 -13.04 -9.82 3.89
CA TYR A 117 -11.68 -9.36 4.15
C TYR A 117 -10.67 -10.32 3.51
N THR A 118 -9.59 -9.79 2.93
CA THR A 118 -8.45 -10.57 2.47
C THR A 118 -7.27 -10.32 3.40
N LEU A 119 -6.74 -11.37 3.99
CA LEU A 119 -5.57 -11.34 4.86
C LEU A 119 -4.32 -11.69 4.06
N ARG A 120 -3.30 -10.84 4.13
CA ARG A 120 -1.96 -11.16 3.66
C ARG A 120 -1.20 -11.78 4.81
N VAL A 121 -0.87 -13.06 4.69
CA VAL A 121 -0.18 -13.83 5.73
C VAL A 121 1.22 -14.16 5.25
N VAL A 122 2.21 -13.83 6.07
CA VAL A 122 3.60 -14.17 5.80
C VAL A 122 4.00 -15.37 6.66
N THR A 123 4.62 -16.38 6.04
CA THR A 123 5.01 -17.61 6.73
C THR A 123 6.41 -18.09 6.34
N TRP A 124 6.90 -19.12 7.02
CA TRP A 124 8.19 -19.73 6.77
C TRP A 124 8.09 -21.26 6.79
N LYS A 125 9.00 -21.94 6.10
CA LYS A 125 9.07 -23.39 6.09
C LYS A 125 9.54 -23.90 7.45
N GLU A 126 8.67 -24.64 8.13
CA GLU A 126 8.97 -25.27 9.42
C GLU A 126 8.20 -26.58 9.52
N ASP A 127 8.88 -27.71 9.33
CA ASP A 127 8.28 -29.02 9.54
C ASP A 127 8.01 -29.23 11.05
N PRO A 128 6.78 -29.59 11.49
CA PRO A 128 5.59 -30.00 10.72
C PRO A 128 4.51 -28.90 10.56
N GLN A 129 4.79 -27.67 10.98
CA GLN A 129 3.84 -26.56 11.00
C GLN A 129 3.47 -26.06 9.60
N VAL A 130 4.47 -25.88 8.73
CA VAL A 130 4.32 -25.37 7.36
C VAL A 130 5.32 -26.06 6.45
N LYS A 131 4.79 -26.66 5.39
CA LYS A 131 5.51 -27.41 4.36
C LYS A 131 5.14 -26.88 2.99
N TYR A 132 6.09 -26.87 2.09
CA TYR A 132 5.85 -26.52 0.69
C TYR A 132 5.79 -27.78 -0.15
N THR A 133 4.82 -27.82 -1.04
CA THR A 133 4.59 -28.90 -2.00
C THR A 133 4.40 -28.29 -3.38
N PRO A 134 4.85 -28.94 -4.46
CA PRO A 134 4.64 -28.44 -5.81
C PRO A 134 3.13 -28.44 -6.14
N LEU A 135 2.72 -27.57 -7.05
CA LEU A 135 1.37 -27.61 -7.61
C LEU A 135 1.14 -28.94 -8.33
N ARG A 136 -0.06 -29.50 -8.20
CA ARG A 136 -0.46 -30.65 -9.02
C ARG A 136 -0.85 -30.17 -10.41
N GLU A 137 -0.59 -31.00 -11.41
CA GLU A 137 -1.09 -30.75 -12.76
C GLU A 137 -2.61 -30.98 -12.78
N THR A 138 -3.38 -29.97 -13.19
CA THR A 138 -4.84 -30.05 -13.27
C THR A 138 -5.27 -29.96 -14.72
N THR A 139 -6.19 -30.83 -15.14
CA THR A 139 -6.81 -30.75 -16.48
C THR A 139 -7.95 -29.75 -16.51
N ASP A 140 -8.56 -29.47 -15.36
CA ASP A 140 -9.69 -28.57 -15.22
C ASP A 140 -9.26 -27.21 -14.64
N PRO A 141 -9.57 -26.08 -15.30
CA PRO A 141 -9.17 -24.75 -14.84
C PRO A 141 -9.91 -24.30 -13.57
N ASN A 142 -11.00 -24.98 -13.20
CA ASN A 142 -11.78 -24.69 -12.00
C ASN A 142 -11.32 -25.50 -10.78
N GLU A 143 -10.41 -26.46 -10.96
CA GLU A 143 -9.96 -27.33 -9.89
C GLU A 143 -8.73 -26.72 -9.20
N SER A 144 -8.73 -26.62 -7.87
CA SER A 144 -7.60 -26.09 -7.11
C SER A 144 -6.35 -26.95 -7.32
N PRO A 145 -5.20 -26.41 -7.75
CA PRO A 145 -3.97 -27.18 -7.95
C PRO A 145 -3.32 -27.68 -6.64
N CYS A 146 -3.89 -27.32 -5.48
CA CYS A 146 -3.46 -27.77 -4.17
C CYS A 146 -4.45 -28.75 -3.55
N ASP A 147 -3.92 -29.65 -2.71
CA ASP A 147 -4.72 -30.61 -1.93
C ASP A 147 -5.75 -29.91 -1.02
N ALA A 148 -6.74 -30.68 -0.58
CA ALA A 148 -7.82 -30.17 0.27
C ALA A 148 -7.34 -29.55 1.60
N ASN A 149 -6.19 -29.95 2.13
CA ASN A 149 -5.60 -29.41 3.37
C ASN A 149 -4.42 -28.47 3.08
N SER A 150 -4.43 -27.88 1.89
CA SER A 150 -3.38 -26.99 1.42
C SER A 150 -3.99 -25.68 0.94
N LEU A 151 -3.20 -24.61 1.03
CA LEU A 151 -3.52 -23.31 0.45
C LEU A 151 -2.48 -22.96 -0.63
N PRO A 152 -2.88 -22.31 -1.73
CA PRO A 152 -1.93 -21.77 -2.68
C PRO A 152 -1.08 -20.68 -2.01
N CYS A 153 0.21 -20.65 -2.32
CA CYS A 153 1.14 -19.73 -1.71
C CYS A 153 2.31 -19.37 -2.63
N GLN A 154 2.94 -18.24 -2.35
CA GLN A 154 4.10 -17.76 -3.09
C GLN A 154 5.36 -17.93 -2.27
N ILE A 155 6.33 -18.70 -2.78
CA ILE A 155 7.57 -19.02 -2.07
C ILE A 155 8.79 -18.51 -2.85
N TYR A 156 9.92 -18.34 -2.18
CA TYR A 156 11.18 -18.05 -2.86
C TYR A 156 11.98 -19.32 -3.08
N GLU A 157 12.61 -19.43 -4.26
CA GLU A 157 13.60 -20.47 -4.49
C GLU A 157 14.84 -20.22 -3.64
N ARG A 158 15.27 -21.25 -2.92
CA ARG A 158 16.39 -21.18 -1.98
C ARG A 158 17.44 -22.24 -2.28
N ASN A 159 18.69 -21.88 -2.05
CA ASN A 159 19.81 -22.79 -2.20
C ASN A 159 19.96 -23.70 -0.97
N ALA A 160 20.97 -24.58 -0.98
CA ALA A 160 21.25 -25.50 0.12
C ALA A 160 21.60 -24.80 1.45
N THR A 161 21.95 -23.52 1.44
CA THR A 161 22.22 -22.71 2.63
C THR A 161 21.05 -21.80 3.02
N ASN A 162 19.85 -22.05 2.48
CA ASN A 162 18.59 -21.30 2.72
C ASN A 162 18.59 -19.83 2.26
N HIS A 163 19.57 -19.44 1.44
CA HIS A 163 19.58 -18.12 0.82
C HIS A 163 18.74 -18.11 -0.45
N ARG A 164 18.00 -17.01 -0.65
CA ARG A 164 17.22 -16.76 -1.87
C ARG A 164 18.13 -16.74 -3.09
N ILE A 165 17.73 -17.49 -4.11
CA ILE A 165 18.40 -17.54 -5.41
C ILE A 165 17.95 -16.37 -6.28
N SER A 166 16.66 -16.00 -6.18
CA SER A 166 16.05 -14.91 -6.96
C SER A 166 15.16 -14.02 -6.07
N ASN A 167 14.80 -12.86 -6.63
CA ASN A 167 13.81 -11.95 -6.02
C ASN A 167 12.38 -12.25 -6.48
N GLU A 168 12.20 -13.27 -7.32
CA GLU A 168 10.91 -13.65 -7.87
C GLU A 168 10.30 -14.76 -7.02
N THR A 169 8.99 -14.69 -6.80
CA THR A 169 8.25 -15.75 -6.14
C THR A 169 7.81 -16.81 -7.16
N VAL A 170 7.68 -18.04 -6.68
CA VAL A 170 7.13 -19.17 -7.42
C VAL A 170 5.87 -19.65 -6.69
N ASP A 171 4.84 -19.99 -7.44
CA ASP A 171 3.61 -20.54 -6.87
C ASP A 171 3.87 -21.98 -6.37
N ALA A 172 3.29 -22.30 -5.22
CA ALA A 172 3.37 -23.60 -4.57
C ALA A 172 2.12 -23.85 -3.73
N CYS A 173 2.05 -25.03 -3.13
CA CYS A 173 1.02 -25.41 -2.18
C CYS A 173 1.63 -25.50 -0.78
N CYS A 174 1.10 -24.69 0.14
CA CYS A 174 1.49 -24.70 1.54
C CYS A 174 0.54 -25.57 2.36
N THR A 175 1.08 -26.47 3.16
CA THR A 175 0.32 -27.42 4.00
C THR A 175 0.96 -27.57 5.38
N GLY A 176 0.24 -28.11 6.36
CA GLY A 176 0.73 -28.35 7.72
C GLY A 176 -0.23 -27.80 8.78
N LEU A 177 0.12 -28.00 10.05
CA LEU A 177 -0.76 -27.69 11.18
C LEU A 177 -1.22 -26.23 11.23
N CYS A 178 -0.32 -25.29 10.94
CA CYS A 178 -0.64 -23.87 10.90
C CYS A 178 -1.56 -23.51 9.73
N ILE A 179 -1.38 -24.17 8.58
CA ILE A 179 -2.18 -23.94 7.38
C ILE A 179 -3.60 -24.49 7.56
N ASP A 180 -3.74 -25.68 8.16
CA ASP A 180 -5.04 -26.28 8.49
C ASP A 180 -5.84 -25.37 9.44
N LEU A 181 -5.19 -24.87 10.50
CA LEU A 181 -5.83 -23.93 11.43
C LEU A 181 -6.23 -22.63 10.72
N LEU A 182 -5.34 -22.06 9.90
CA LEU A 182 -5.61 -20.82 9.17
C LEU A 182 -6.78 -20.98 8.20
N LYS A 183 -6.84 -22.09 7.46
CA LYS A 183 -7.96 -22.42 6.59
C LYS A 183 -9.26 -22.54 7.39
N LYS A 184 -9.22 -23.19 8.56
CA LYS A 184 -10.41 -23.33 9.40
C LYS A 184 -10.91 -21.99 9.95
N LEU A 185 -9.99 -21.11 10.34
CA LEU A 185 -10.32 -19.76 10.77
C LEU A 185 -10.93 -18.93 9.62
N GLY A 186 -10.42 -19.06 8.39
CA GLY A 186 -10.97 -18.41 7.20
C GLY A 186 -12.41 -18.80 6.92
N GLU A 187 -12.74 -20.10 7.05
CA GLU A 187 -14.12 -20.59 6.93
C GLU A 187 -15.04 -20.05 8.03
N MET A 188 -14.56 -20.04 9.29
CA MET A 188 -15.37 -19.65 10.45
C MET A 188 -15.60 -18.13 10.54
N LEU A 189 -14.62 -17.34 10.12
CA LEU A 189 -14.65 -15.87 10.22
C LEU A 189 -14.89 -15.18 8.87
N HIS A 190 -15.08 -15.96 7.80
CA HIS A 190 -15.37 -15.49 6.44
C HIS A 190 -14.33 -14.48 5.89
N PHE A 191 -13.05 -14.87 5.90
CA PHE A 191 -11.98 -14.11 5.24
C PHE A 191 -11.22 -14.99 4.24
N ASP A 192 -10.62 -14.35 3.23
CA ASP A 192 -9.67 -14.97 2.31
C ASP A 192 -8.24 -14.77 2.78
N VAL A 193 -7.34 -15.64 2.30
CA VAL A 193 -5.92 -15.64 2.68
C VAL A 193 -5.06 -15.62 1.44
N ASN A 194 -4.14 -14.67 1.40
CA ASN A 194 -3.01 -14.63 0.47
C ASN A 194 -1.74 -14.97 1.26
N LEU A 195 -1.11 -16.10 0.96
CA LEU A 195 0.03 -16.61 1.71
C LEU A 195 1.34 -16.39 0.95
N THR A 196 2.34 -15.80 1.60
CA THR A 196 3.67 -15.57 1.02
C THR A 196 4.78 -16.01 1.98
N GLU A 197 5.92 -16.44 1.44
CA GLU A 197 7.10 -16.74 2.25
C GLU A 197 7.78 -15.45 2.74
N VAL A 198 8.32 -15.49 3.97
CA VAL A 198 9.16 -14.41 4.50
C VAL A 198 10.39 -14.16 3.63
N ASP A 199 10.66 -12.88 3.38
CA ASP A 199 11.73 -12.46 2.48
C ASP A 199 13.12 -12.90 2.94
N GLU A 200 13.46 -12.71 4.21
CA GLU A 200 14.82 -12.98 4.71
C GLU A 200 15.06 -14.46 5.04
N GLY A 201 14.01 -15.27 5.09
CA GLY A 201 14.10 -16.68 5.45
C GLY A 201 14.56 -16.94 6.88
N ALA A 202 14.30 -16.01 7.79
CA ALA A 202 14.61 -16.12 9.19
C ALA A 202 13.47 -15.56 10.03
N TYR A 203 13.35 -16.07 11.26
CA TYR A 203 12.54 -15.45 12.29
C TYR A 203 13.21 -14.18 12.79
N GLY A 204 12.40 -13.21 13.18
CA GLY A 204 12.90 -12.01 13.83
C GLY A 204 13.60 -12.33 15.15
N SER A 205 14.84 -11.86 15.32
CA SER A 205 15.59 -11.96 16.58
C SER A 205 15.61 -10.63 17.32
N PRO A 206 15.51 -10.61 18.67
CA PRO A 206 15.67 -9.39 19.45
C PRO A 206 16.96 -8.65 19.08
N LEU A 207 16.87 -7.35 18.83
CA LEU A 207 18.04 -6.53 18.54
C LEU A 207 18.82 -6.27 19.84
N ASN A 208 20.04 -6.82 19.93
CA ASN A 208 20.99 -6.41 20.95
C ASN A 208 21.62 -5.07 20.54
N VAL A 209 20.98 -3.98 20.92
CA VAL A 209 21.54 -2.63 20.70
C VAL A 209 22.55 -2.35 21.81
N SER A 210 23.84 -2.61 21.55
CA SER A 210 24.93 -2.07 22.38
C SER A 210 25.04 -0.56 22.12
N TYR A 211 24.94 0.24 23.18
CA TYR A 211 24.96 1.72 23.08
C TYR A 211 26.30 2.28 22.58
N ASN A 212 27.39 1.51 22.62
CA ASN A 212 28.74 1.98 22.26
C ASN A 212 29.38 1.28 21.07
N ASP A 213 28.73 0.28 20.48
CA ASP A 213 29.21 -0.34 19.26
C ASP A 213 28.17 -0.16 18.17
N LYS A 214 28.63 0.24 16.99
CA LYS A 214 27.83 0.20 15.76
C LYS A 214 27.53 -1.26 15.42
N VAL A 215 26.63 -1.90 16.15
CA VAL A 215 26.07 -3.20 15.80
C VAL A 215 25.14 -2.96 14.62
N LYS A 216 25.69 -3.07 13.41
CA LYS A 216 24.90 -3.30 12.21
C LYS A 216 24.51 -4.77 12.18
N THR A 217 23.35 -5.07 12.74
CA THR A 217 22.50 -6.15 12.24
C THR A 217 21.07 -5.63 12.32
N THR A 218 20.75 -4.83 11.33
CA THR A 218 19.39 -4.41 11.01
C THR A 218 18.61 -5.63 10.55
N HIS A 219 17.83 -6.22 11.43
CA HIS A 219 16.66 -6.99 11.03
C HIS A 219 15.48 -6.23 11.61
N ALA A 220 14.94 -5.29 10.82
CA ALA A 220 13.66 -4.68 11.13
C ALA A 220 12.64 -5.80 10.96
N ILE A 221 12.21 -6.35 12.08
CA ILE A 221 11.18 -7.37 12.12
C ILE A 221 9.88 -6.65 11.79
N ASP A 222 9.38 -6.82 10.58
CA ASP A 222 7.95 -6.67 10.35
C ASP A 222 7.25 -7.79 11.13
N TYR A 223 6.94 -7.50 12.39
CA TYR A 223 6.16 -8.36 13.28
C TYR A 223 4.71 -8.53 12.80
N ALA A 224 4.33 -7.92 11.69
CA ALA A 224 3.03 -8.12 11.06
C ALA A 224 3.04 -9.44 10.28
N MET A 225 2.80 -10.55 10.97
CA MET A 225 2.48 -11.83 10.32
C MET A 225 1.19 -11.76 9.49
N VAL A 226 0.37 -10.73 9.70
CA VAL A 226 -0.90 -10.53 9.01
C VAL A 226 -1.13 -9.05 8.74
N GLU A 227 -1.22 -8.67 7.47
CA GLU A 227 -1.78 -7.38 7.06
C GLU A 227 -3.19 -7.59 6.50
N THR A 228 -4.13 -6.74 6.91
CA THR A 228 -5.47 -6.73 6.32
C THR A 228 -5.46 -5.83 5.09
N THR A 229 -5.79 -6.38 3.92
CA THR A 229 -6.10 -5.56 2.75
C THR A 229 -7.61 -5.45 2.60
N ASN A 230 -8.12 -4.22 2.67
CA ASN A 230 -9.53 -3.96 2.39
C ASN A 230 -9.70 -3.84 0.88
N ASP A 231 -10.06 -4.93 0.22
CA ASP A 231 -10.55 -4.88 -1.14
C ASP A 231 -12.01 -4.42 -1.09
N ILE A 232 -12.23 -3.12 -1.29
CA ILE A 232 -13.57 -2.57 -1.50
C ILE A 232 -13.97 -3.02 -2.90
N LEU A 233 -14.59 -4.19 -3.00
CA LEU A 233 -15.33 -4.57 -4.19
C LEU A 233 -16.54 -3.63 -4.26
N GLU A 234 -16.49 -2.66 -5.17
CA GLU A 234 -17.67 -1.94 -5.61
C GLU A 234 -18.58 -2.96 -6.31
N GLU A 235 -19.54 -3.51 -5.56
CA GLU A 235 -20.66 -4.23 -6.17
C GLU A 235 -21.46 -3.23 -7.02
N ASN A 236 -21.27 -3.30 -8.34
CA ASN A 236 -22.15 -2.66 -9.31
C ASN A 236 -23.52 -3.35 -9.26
N THR A 237 -24.50 -2.70 -8.62
CA THR A 237 -25.93 -2.99 -8.77
C THR A 237 -26.70 -1.74 -9.14
#